data_AF-A0A8T5KWM6-F1
#
_entry.id   AF-A0A8T5KWM6-F1
#
_cell.length_a   1.000
_cell.length_b   1.000
_cell.length_c   1.000
_cell.angle_alpha   90.00
_cell.angle_beta   90.00
_cell.angle_gamma   90.00
#
_symmetry.space_group_name_H-M   'P 1'
#
loop_
_entity.id
_entity.type
_entity.pdbx_description
1 polymer ?
#
loop_
_entity_poly.entity_id
_entity_poly.type
_entity_poly.pdbx_seq_one_letter_code
_entity_poly.pdbx_strand_id
1 'polypeptide(L)'
;MKERGKLVLALLVFILLFQVVSAYTTEIKIKTMPYHEVQITTYKIGFSPSEGKIEVFKNISNQYGDCYFTLLSNEPEFNLILFIKKDGEKVTWTLNPEMFLKNAAGEEIYIERAPSYFEFIETPNNEINITEEPENETIEDEILIEDENSQNSAAITGFVIGNVFSSKIFYFIVGIFALLIIVFITSKITKYKLEKEPKEIKVRKLSEVKAKKQDKIDDLEKTIKESEDKIREVKEEIKKIKETGENKEKSKKQEKIDAVKKRIENYEKELIKLRQENKD
;
A
#
# COMPACT_ATOMS: atom_id res chain seq x y z
N MET A 1 -28.60 7.02 -24.38
CA MET A 1 -27.78 6.05 -23.61
C MET A 1 -26.47 6.64 -23.05
N LYS A 2 -25.75 7.50 -23.79
CA LYS A 2 -24.47 8.09 -23.31
C LYS A 2 -24.58 8.88 -21.99
N GLU A 3 -25.69 9.56 -21.75
CA GLU A 3 -25.86 10.38 -20.53
C GLU A 3 -26.13 9.54 -19.27
N ARG A 4 -26.88 8.44 -19.41
CA ARG A 4 -27.13 7.52 -18.28
C ARG A 4 -25.84 6.87 -17.76
N GLY A 5 -24.90 6.55 -18.65
CA GLY A 5 -23.59 5.99 -18.27
C GLY A 5 -22.71 6.97 -17.48
N LYS A 6 -22.74 8.26 -17.83
CA LYS A 6 -22.01 9.30 -17.08
C LYS A 6 -22.56 9.47 -15.66
N LEU A 7 -23.88 9.43 -15.52
CA LEU A 7 -24.54 9.59 -14.22
C LEU A 7 -24.24 8.41 -13.28
N VAL A 8 -24.26 7.17 -13.79
CA VAL A 8 -23.87 5.97 -13.02
C VAL A 8 -22.39 6.02 -12.61
N LEU A 9 -21.50 6.46 -13.50
CA LEU A 9 -20.08 6.60 -13.17
C LEU A 9 -19.85 7.68 -12.10
N ALA A 10 -20.53 8.83 -12.22
CA ALA A 10 -20.45 9.91 -11.25
C ALA A 10 -20.96 9.46 -9.87
N LEU A 11 -22.07 8.72 -9.82
CA LEU A 11 -22.59 8.13 -8.58
C LEU A 11 -21.59 7.14 -7.95
N LEU A 12 -20.96 6.28 -8.76
CA LEU A 12 -20.00 5.30 -8.28
C LEU A 12 -18.72 5.96 -7.73
N VAL A 13 -18.22 7.00 -8.42
CA VAL A 13 -17.12 7.83 -7.93
C VAL A 13 -17.51 8.55 -6.65
N PHE A 14 -18.72 9.10 -6.56
CA PHE A 14 -19.22 9.76 -5.35
C PHE A 14 -19.30 8.81 -4.14
N ILE A 15 -19.80 7.58 -4.33
CA ILE A 15 -19.86 6.56 -3.27
C ILE A 15 -18.45 6.17 -2.80
N LEU A 16 -17.50 6.02 -3.73
CA LEU A 16 -16.11 5.71 -3.41
C LEU A 16 -15.44 6.87 -2.67
N LEU A 17 -15.67 8.12 -3.10
CA LEU A 17 -15.13 9.30 -2.44
C LEU A 17 -15.74 9.52 -1.05
N PHE A 18 -17.02 9.18 -0.85
CA PHE A 18 -17.71 9.35 0.43
C PHE A 18 -17.08 8.51 1.55
N GLN A 19 -16.54 7.32 1.24
CA GLN A 19 -15.88 6.47 2.25
C GLN A 19 -14.52 7.01 2.72
N VAL A 20 -13.88 7.88 1.96
CA VAL A 20 -12.53 8.40 2.28
C VAL A 20 -12.60 9.57 3.29
N VAL A 21 -13.77 10.18 3.48
CA VAL A 21 -13.90 11.45 4.24
C VAL A 21 -14.05 11.25 5.75
N SER A 22 -14.27 10.04 6.26
CA SER A 22 -14.63 9.83 7.68
C SER A 22 -13.45 9.48 8.61
N ALA A 23 -12.25 10.00 8.35
CA ALA A 23 -11.15 9.91 9.30
C ALA A 23 -11.16 11.16 10.21
N TYR A 24 -11.38 10.95 11.49
CA TYR A 24 -11.24 11.99 12.51
C TYR A 24 -9.75 12.22 12.78
N THR A 25 -9.33 13.48 12.75
CA THR A 25 -7.98 13.90 13.13
C THR A 25 -8.03 14.46 14.53
N THR A 26 -7.38 13.79 15.47
CA THR A 26 -7.34 14.16 16.89
C THR A 26 -5.93 14.60 17.24
N GLU A 27 -5.77 15.83 17.73
CA GLU A 27 -4.49 16.29 18.28
C GLU A 27 -4.41 15.92 19.76
N ILE A 28 -3.31 15.26 20.16
CA ILE A 28 -3.06 14.88 21.55
C ILE A 28 -1.83 15.66 22.03
N LYS A 29 -2.06 16.57 22.97
CA LYS A 29 -1.07 17.45 23.57
C LYS A 29 -0.78 16.94 24.98
N ILE A 30 0.45 16.51 25.22
CA ILE A 30 0.89 15.97 26.51
C ILE A 30 1.93 16.88 27.12
N LYS A 31 1.73 17.25 28.38
CA LYS A 31 2.70 17.98 29.19
C LYS A 31 3.23 17.09 30.30
N THR A 32 4.54 16.89 30.31
CA THR A 32 5.25 16.04 31.27
C THR A 32 6.59 16.65 31.68
N MET A 33 7.51 15.85 32.21
CA MET A 33 8.86 16.31 32.52
C MET A 33 9.70 16.46 31.23
N PRO A 34 10.65 17.41 31.16
CA PRO A 34 11.49 17.60 29.98
C PRO A 34 12.31 16.35 29.61
N TYR A 35 12.48 16.12 28.31
CA TYR A 35 13.31 15.04 27.75
C TYR A 35 12.93 13.63 28.22
N HIS A 36 11.64 13.38 28.46
CA HIS A 36 11.12 12.05 28.76
C HIS A 36 10.53 11.42 27.51
N GLU A 37 10.71 10.11 27.35
CA GLU A 37 10.05 9.35 26.30
C GLU A 37 8.58 9.16 26.69
N VAL A 38 7.69 9.69 25.86
CA VAL A 38 6.25 9.59 25.97
C VAL A 38 5.78 8.55 24.95
N GLN A 39 5.15 7.49 25.44
CA GLN A 39 4.54 6.46 24.61
C GLN A 39 3.03 6.45 24.85
N ILE A 40 2.26 6.66 23.78
CA ILE A 40 0.80 6.59 23.79
C ILE A 40 0.38 5.33 23.07
N THR A 41 -0.56 4.58 23.66
CA THR A 41 -1.28 3.54 22.93
C THR A 41 -2.77 3.85 22.94
N THR A 42 -3.39 3.77 21.77
CA THR A 42 -4.83 3.99 21.59
C THR A 42 -5.55 2.67 21.32
N TYR A 43 -6.78 2.55 21.82
CA TYR A 43 -7.57 1.31 21.74
C TYR A 43 -9.04 1.59 21.44
N LYS A 44 -9.70 0.64 20.79
CA LYS A 44 -11.16 0.68 20.60
C LYS A 44 -11.89 0.49 21.93
N ILE A 45 -12.97 1.24 22.11
CA ILE A 45 -13.82 1.12 23.30
C ILE A 45 -14.48 -0.27 23.34
N GLY A 46 -14.48 -0.90 24.51
CA GLY A 46 -15.09 -2.22 24.73
C GLY A 46 -14.22 -3.42 24.36
N PHE A 47 -12.99 -3.19 23.89
CA PHE A 47 -12.02 -4.25 23.58
C PHE A 47 -10.88 -4.30 24.61
N SER A 48 -10.31 -5.49 24.80
CA SER A 48 -9.07 -5.66 25.56
C SER A 48 -7.91 -4.90 24.89
N PRO A 49 -6.92 -4.37 25.64
CA PRO A 49 -5.71 -3.78 25.06
C PRO A 49 -4.98 -4.69 24.06
N SER A 50 -5.10 -6.01 24.19
CA SER A 50 -4.48 -6.97 23.27
C SER A 50 -5.19 -7.08 21.91
N GLU A 51 -6.49 -6.79 21.84
CA GLU A 51 -7.33 -7.02 20.65
C GLU A 51 -7.80 -5.72 19.99
N GLY A 52 -7.95 -4.66 20.80
CA GLY A 52 -8.50 -3.38 20.36
C GLY A 52 -7.44 -2.35 19.99
N LYS A 53 -6.16 -2.70 19.91
CA LYS A 53 -5.07 -1.76 19.63
C LYS A 53 -5.29 -1.06 18.29
N ILE A 54 -5.35 0.27 18.31
CA ILE A 54 -5.48 1.12 17.12
C ILE A 54 -4.07 1.50 16.66
N GLU A 55 -3.33 2.25 17.49
CA GLU A 55 -2.02 2.79 17.12
C GLU A 55 -1.15 3.03 18.37
N VAL A 56 0.18 2.94 18.20
CA VAL A 56 1.18 3.29 19.22
C VAL A 56 2.01 4.43 18.70
N PHE A 57 2.13 5.48 19.51
CA PHE A 57 3.01 6.60 19.27
C PHE A 57 4.12 6.60 20.30
N LYS A 58 5.33 6.99 19.88
CA LYS A 58 6.49 7.21 20.76
C LYS A 58 7.11 8.53 20.34
N ASN A 59 7.35 9.42 21.29
CA ASN A 59 8.01 10.70 21.04
C ASN A 59 8.69 11.18 22.33
N ILE A 60 9.65 12.10 22.23
CA ILE A 60 10.39 12.63 23.39
C ILE A 60 9.88 14.05 23.66
N SER A 61 9.57 14.35 24.93
CA SER A 61 9.12 15.67 25.33
C SER A 61 10.22 16.72 25.17
N ASN A 62 9.83 17.95 24.82
CA ASN A 62 10.76 19.07 24.62
C ASN A 62 11.35 19.58 25.96
N GLN A 63 12.12 20.67 25.90
CA GLN A 63 12.74 21.30 27.08
C GLN A 63 11.73 21.87 28.11
N TYR A 64 10.48 22.09 27.70
CA TYR A 64 9.37 22.54 28.53
C TYR A 64 8.46 21.38 28.98
N GLY A 65 8.76 20.16 28.51
CA GLY A 65 7.97 18.97 28.79
C GLY A 65 6.78 18.75 27.87
N ASP A 66 6.60 19.53 26.80
CA ASP A 66 5.50 19.34 25.86
C ASP A 66 5.83 18.25 24.83
N CYS A 67 4.80 17.49 24.44
CA CYS A 67 4.84 16.43 23.46
C CYS A 67 3.54 16.41 22.66
N TYR A 68 3.63 16.25 21.34
CA TYR A 68 2.49 16.36 20.43
C TYR A 68 2.34 15.07 19.62
N PHE A 69 1.10 14.63 19.44
CA PHE A 69 0.76 13.49 18.60
C PHE A 69 -0.50 13.79 17.80
N THR A 70 -0.57 13.23 16.59
CA THR A 70 -1.75 13.33 15.74
C THR A 70 -2.29 11.93 15.49
N LEU A 71 -3.47 11.64 16.04
CA LEU A 71 -4.17 10.39 15.81
C LEU A 71 -5.15 10.55 14.64
N LEU A 72 -5.06 9.65 13.66
CA LEU A 72 -6.02 9.55 12.57
C LEU A 72 -6.89 8.30 12.79
N SER A 73 -8.10 8.46 13.30
CA SER A 73 -8.99 7.35 13.63
C SER A 73 -10.28 7.39 12.81
N ASN A 74 -10.73 6.23 12.35
CA ASN A 74 -12.09 6.08 11.81
C ASN A 74 -13.12 5.78 12.91
N GLU A 75 -12.64 5.42 14.10
CA GLU A 75 -13.49 5.19 15.27
C GLU A 75 -13.84 6.54 15.89
N PRO A 76 -15.14 6.81 16.15
CA PRO A 76 -15.59 8.08 16.72
C PRO A 76 -15.18 8.25 18.19
N GLU A 77 -14.86 7.16 18.87
CA GLU A 77 -14.45 7.17 20.27
C GLU A 77 -13.32 6.16 20.48
N PHE A 78 -12.38 6.48 21.37
CA PHE A 78 -11.26 5.60 21.68
C PHE A 78 -10.77 5.80 23.11
N ASN A 79 -10.03 4.80 23.57
CA ASN A 79 -9.36 4.74 24.85
C ASN A 79 -7.87 5.05 24.65
N LEU A 80 -7.26 5.75 25.59
CA LEU A 80 -5.85 6.12 25.54
C LEU A 80 -5.10 5.63 26.78
N ILE A 81 -3.94 5.00 26.59
CA ILE A 81 -2.99 4.67 27.65
C ILE A 81 -1.69 5.44 27.41
N LEU A 82 -1.24 6.15 28.44
CA LEU A 82 -0.01 6.93 28.46
C LEU A 82 1.06 6.23 29.29
N PHE A 83 2.25 6.08 28.72
CA PHE A 83 3.47 5.64 29.38
C PHE A 83 4.53 6.73 29.28
N ILE A 84 5.19 7.04 30.40
CA ILE A 84 6.29 8.01 30.44
C ILE A 84 7.53 7.28 30.97
N LYS A 85 8.62 7.33 30.22
CA LYS A 85 9.91 6.71 30.54
C LYS A 85 11.03 7.73 30.54
N LYS A 86 12.10 7.42 31.26
CA LYS A 86 13.37 8.14 31.23
C LYS A 86 14.48 7.10 31.24
N ASP A 87 15.44 7.23 30.32
CA ASP A 87 16.60 6.34 30.25
C ASP A 87 16.21 4.84 30.19
N GLY A 88 15.09 4.51 29.53
CA GLY A 88 14.53 3.15 29.43
C GLY A 88 13.77 2.67 30.67
N GLU A 89 13.84 3.38 31.79
CA GLU A 89 13.08 3.07 33.00
C GLU A 89 11.69 3.73 32.98
N LYS A 90 10.66 2.97 33.38
CA LYS A 90 9.30 3.50 33.50
C LYS A 90 9.21 4.39 34.72
N VAL A 91 9.12 5.71 34.50
CA VAL A 91 9.05 6.73 35.56
C VAL A 91 7.65 6.87 36.14
N THR A 92 6.62 6.40 35.44
CA THR A 92 5.25 6.44 35.95
C THR A 92 4.53 5.13 35.69
N TRP A 93 4.10 4.50 36.78
CA TRP A 93 3.22 3.34 36.74
C TRP A 93 1.79 3.80 36.62
N THR A 94 1.23 3.52 35.44
CA THR A 94 -0.15 3.10 35.28
C THR A 94 -1.15 4.22 35.56
N LEU A 95 -1.69 4.81 34.47
CA LEU A 95 -3.11 5.14 34.49
C LEU A 95 -3.80 3.93 35.11
N ASN A 96 -4.40 4.11 36.29
CA ASN A 96 -5.29 3.12 36.87
C ASN A 96 -6.12 2.57 35.70
N PRO A 97 -6.17 1.26 35.42
CA PRO A 97 -6.83 0.74 34.21
C PRO A 97 -8.29 1.19 34.06
N GLU A 98 -8.86 1.78 35.11
CA GLU A 98 -10.17 2.43 35.16
C GLU A 98 -10.21 3.87 34.60
N MET A 99 -9.07 4.54 34.42
CA MET A 99 -8.95 5.84 33.74
C MET A 99 -8.75 5.65 32.23
N PHE A 100 -9.57 4.80 31.62
CA PHE A 100 -9.83 4.95 30.20
C PHE A 100 -10.52 6.30 30.02
N LEU A 101 -9.74 7.33 29.65
CA LEU A 101 -10.34 8.57 29.17
C LEU A 101 -11.08 8.21 27.89
N LYS A 102 -12.40 8.13 28.01
CA LYS A 102 -13.27 8.03 26.86
C LYS A 102 -13.16 9.36 26.12
N ASN A 103 -12.40 9.36 25.03
CA ASN A 103 -12.21 10.56 24.23
C ASN A 103 -12.99 10.43 22.92
N ALA A 104 -13.62 11.52 22.51
CA ALA A 104 -14.19 11.64 21.18
C ALA A 104 -13.05 11.90 20.18
N ALA A 105 -13.11 11.25 19.02
CA ALA A 105 -12.19 11.52 17.94
C ALA A 105 -12.55 12.85 17.24
N GLY A 106 -11.54 13.60 16.81
CA GLY A 106 -11.71 14.91 16.20
C GLY A 106 -11.60 16.10 17.16
N GLU A 107 -11.52 15.86 18.47
CA GLU A 107 -11.30 16.91 19.49
C GLU A 107 -9.83 16.97 19.91
N GLU A 108 -9.38 18.14 20.36
CA GLU A 108 -8.05 18.27 20.96
C GLU A 108 -8.05 17.67 22.38
N ILE A 109 -7.08 16.80 22.66
CA ILE A 109 -6.93 16.14 23.95
C ILE A 109 -5.69 16.72 24.65
N TYR A 110 -5.89 17.27 25.84
CA TYR A 110 -4.81 17.81 26.67
C TYR A 110 -4.59 16.95 27.92
N ILE A 111 -3.36 16.47 28.12
CA ILE A 111 -3.00 15.60 29.25
C ILE A 111 -1.76 16.16 29.95
N GLU A 112 -1.90 16.54 31.22
CA GLU A 112 -0.77 16.92 32.06
C GLU A 112 -0.45 15.80 33.07
N ARG A 113 0.76 15.26 33.02
CA ARG A 113 1.21 14.20 33.93
C ARG A 113 2.69 14.34 34.29
N ALA A 114 2.93 14.53 35.58
CA ALA A 114 4.25 14.49 36.20
C ALA A 114 4.12 14.00 37.65
N PRO A 115 5.22 13.62 38.31
CA PRO A 115 5.23 13.33 39.75
C PRO A 115 4.68 14.52 40.56
N SER A 116 4.08 14.25 41.71
CA SER A 116 3.43 15.28 42.54
C SER A 116 4.36 16.39 43.03
N TYR A 117 5.68 16.16 43.03
CA TYR A 117 6.70 17.12 43.42
C TYR A 117 7.24 17.95 42.25
N PHE A 118 6.81 17.67 41.02
CA PHE A 118 7.29 18.37 39.83
C PHE A 118 6.43 19.60 39.54
N GLU A 119 7.07 20.76 39.39
CA GLU A 119 6.42 21.98 38.92
C GLU A 119 6.57 22.08 37.40
N PHE A 120 5.44 22.22 36.71
CA PHE A 120 5.43 22.32 35.25
C PHE A 120 6.06 23.64 34.79
N ILE A 121 6.91 23.54 33.77
CA ILE A 121 7.54 24.69 33.15
C ILE A 121 6.56 25.27 32.13
N GLU A 122 6.25 26.56 32.23
CA GLU A 122 5.41 27.23 31.24
C GLU A 122 6.12 27.29 29.90
N THR A 123 5.41 26.88 28.85
CA THR A 123 5.91 26.96 27.49
C THR A 123 5.78 28.43 27.08
N PRO A 124 6.88 29.10 26.68
CA PRO A 124 6.79 30.50 26.28
C PRO A 124 5.80 30.62 25.13
N ASN A 125 4.83 31.52 25.32
CA ASN A 125 3.70 31.75 24.42
C ASN A 125 4.16 32.52 23.17
N ASN A 126 5.18 32.00 22.48
CA ASN A 126 5.42 32.37 21.11
C ASN A 126 4.42 31.56 20.31
N GLU A 127 3.50 32.24 19.63
CA GLU A 127 2.63 31.67 18.59
C GLU A 127 3.51 31.15 17.44
N ILE A 128 4.29 30.11 17.68
CA ILE A 128 5.03 29.42 16.65
C ILE A 128 4.01 28.47 16.04
N ASN A 129 3.54 28.85 14.86
CA ASN A 129 2.75 28.03 13.95
C ASN A 129 3.65 26.87 13.47
N ILE A 130 3.98 25.94 14.37
CA ILE A 130 4.80 24.77 14.10
C ILE A 130 3.91 23.80 13.31
N THR A 131 3.89 23.98 12.00
CA THR A 131 3.59 22.89 11.05
C THR A 131 4.86 22.05 10.87
N GLU A 132 5.42 21.54 11.97
CA GLU A 132 6.36 20.42 11.89
C GLU A 132 5.47 19.19 11.95
N GLU A 133 5.27 18.55 10.79
CA GLU A 133 4.80 17.17 10.74
C GLU A 133 5.68 16.36 11.71
N PRO A 134 5.14 15.82 12.81
CA PRO A 134 5.94 14.95 13.65
C PRO A 134 6.31 13.73 12.79
N GLU A 135 7.62 13.48 12.65
CA GLU A 135 8.14 12.16 12.25
C GLU A 135 7.72 11.17 13.34
N ASN A 136 6.45 10.76 13.31
CA ASN A 136 5.95 9.65 14.10
C ASN A 136 6.66 8.40 13.57
N GLU A 137 7.70 7.95 14.26
CA GLU A 137 8.17 6.58 14.14
C GLU A 137 7.06 5.65 14.65
N THR A 138 6.14 5.28 13.77
CA THR A 138 5.17 4.23 14.00
C THR A 138 5.92 2.90 14.02
N ILE A 139 6.43 2.52 15.20
CA ILE A 139 7.02 1.21 15.42
C ILE A 139 5.87 0.20 15.52
N GLU A 140 5.58 -0.47 14.41
CA GLU A 140 4.86 -1.75 14.42
C GLU A 140 5.77 -2.77 15.11
N ASP A 141 5.71 -2.83 16.44
CA ASP A 141 6.29 -3.91 17.23
C ASP A 141 5.55 -5.21 16.85
N GLU A 142 6.10 -5.93 15.87
CA GLU A 142 5.89 -7.36 15.70
C GLU A 142 6.41 -8.01 16.99
N ILE A 143 5.54 -8.67 17.74
CA ILE A 143 5.89 -9.38 18.97
C ILE A 143 6.76 -10.56 18.57
N LEU A 144 8.06 -10.32 18.42
CA LEU A 144 9.09 -11.36 18.40
C LEU A 144 9.47 -11.62 19.86
N ILE A 145 9.12 -12.80 20.32
CA ILE A 145 9.66 -13.42 21.53
C ILE A 145 11.17 -13.49 21.32
N GLU A 146 11.90 -12.68 22.08
CA GLU A 146 13.36 -12.60 22.05
C GLU A 146 13.94 -13.83 22.77
N ASP A 147 14.52 -14.75 21.99
CA ASP A 147 15.59 -15.63 22.48
C ASP A 147 16.92 -14.91 22.22
N GLU A 148 17.69 -14.70 23.28
CA GLU A 148 19.03 -14.12 23.26
C GLU A 148 19.95 -14.87 22.29
N ASN A 149 20.46 -14.18 21.26
CA ASN A 149 21.89 -14.22 20.97
C ASN A 149 22.34 -13.05 20.09
N SER A 150 23.14 -12.16 20.69
CA SER A 150 23.80 -11.06 20.00
C SER A 150 25.14 -11.52 19.44
N GLN A 151 25.33 -11.35 18.13
CA GLN A 151 26.58 -10.87 17.51
C GLN A 151 26.47 -10.87 15.99
N ASN A 152 26.36 -9.69 15.38
CA ASN A 152 27.34 -9.20 14.39
C ASN A 152 26.92 -7.86 13.78
N SER A 153 27.86 -6.93 13.82
CA SER A 153 27.89 -5.68 13.07
C SER A 153 27.93 -5.92 11.56
N ALA A 154 27.04 -5.27 10.81
CA ALA A 154 27.25 -5.05 9.38
C ALA A 154 26.55 -3.76 8.94
N ALA A 155 27.30 -2.92 8.24
CA ALA A 155 26.87 -1.66 7.66
C ALA A 155 25.67 -1.87 6.71
N ILE A 156 24.55 -1.22 7.04
CA ILE A 156 23.36 -1.15 6.19
C ILE A 156 23.48 0.13 5.35
N THR A 157 24.17 0.05 4.22
CA THR A 157 23.93 0.94 3.08
C THR A 157 22.89 0.28 2.18
N GLY A 158 21.73 -0.01 2.75
CA GLY A 158 20.52 -0.34 2.02
C GLY A 158 19.63 0.87 2.13
N PHE A 159 19.05 1.31 1.01
CA PHE A 159 17.97 2.27 1.01
C PHE A 159 16.83 1.63 1.82
N VAL A 160 16.81 1.89 3.13
CA VAL A 160 15.68 1.60 4.00
C VAL A 160 14.62 2.58 3.52
N ILE A 161 13.82 2.13 2.54
CA ILE A 161 12.49 2.68 2.37
C ILE A 161 11.82 2.32 3.69
N GLY A 162 11.96 3.20 4.67
CA GLY A 162 11.19 3.14 5.89
C GLY A 162 9.74 2.97 5.48
N ASN A 163 8.96 2.32 6.33
CA ASN A 163 7.54 2.07 6.15
C ASN A 163 6.71 3.39 6.22
N VAL A 164 7.20 4.46 5.56
CA VAL A 164 6.59 5.79 5.41
C VAL A 164 5.30 5.70 4.56
N PHE A 165 5.06 4.58 3.89
CA PHE A 165 3.74 4.28 3.38
C PHE A 165 2.86 3.77 4.53
N SER A 166 2.31 4.70 5.31
CA SER A 166 1.09 4.45 6.09
C SER A 166 0.12 3.67 5.19
N SER A 167 -0.48 2.60 5.72
CA SER A 167 -1.43 1.76 4.98
C SER A 167 -2.50 2.59 4.25
N LYS A 168 -2.85 3.76 4.79
CA LYS A 168 -3.76 4.75 4.20
C LYS A 168 -3.22 5.40 2.91
N ILE A 169 -1.94 5.77 2.85
CA ILE A 169 -1.29 6.31 1.64
C ILE A 169 -1.25 5.25 0.55
N PHE A 170 -0.99 3.99 0.92
CA PHE A 170 -1.04 2.87 -0.02
C PHE A 170 -2.45 2.71 -0.63
N TYR A 171 -3.51 2.73 0.19
CA TYR A 171 -4.90 2.69 -0.30
C TYR A 171 -5.23 3.88 -1.21
N PHE A 172 -4.73 5.08 -0.89
CA PHE A 172 -4.92 6.27 -1.72
C PHE A 172 -4.27 6.13 -3.11
N ILE A 173 -3.02 5.66 -3.16
CA ILE A 173 -2.28 5.43 -4.41
C ILE A 173 -2.98 4.35 -5.25
N VAL A 174 -3.39 3.24 -4.63
CA VAL A 174 -4.12 2.17 -5.31
C VAL A 174 -5.48 2.67 -5.84
N GLY A 175 -6.18 3.52 -5.07
CA GLY A 175 -7.44 4.14 -5.48
C GLY A 175 -7.30 5.03 -6.72
N ILE A 176 -6.28 5.90 -6.75
CA ILE A 176 -5.98 6.74 -7.92
C ILE A 176 -5.66 5.87 -9.14
N PHE A 177 -4.84 4.82 -8.95
CA PHE A 177 -4.47 3.93 -10.04
C PHE A 177 -5.66 3.18 -10.62
N ALA A 178 -6.57 2.69 -9.76
CA ALA A 178 -7.81 2.05 -10.18
C ALA A 178 -8.71 3.02 -10.96
N LEU A 179 -8.82 4.27 -10.52
CA LEU A 179 -9.60 5.31 -11.20
C LEU A 179 -9.02 5.62 -12.59
N LEU A 180 -7.70 5.73 -12.71
CA LEU A 180 -7.01 5.91 -14.00
C LEU A 180 -7.29 4.74 -14.95
N ILE A 181 -7.29 3.50 -14.46
CA ILE A 181 -7.62 2.31 -15.26
C ILE A 181 -9.08 2.37 -15.76
N ILE A 182 -10.03 2.76 -14.91
CA ILE A 182 -11.45 2.89 -15.29
C ILE A 182 -11.62 3.99 -16.36
N VAL A 183 -10.98 5.15 -16.19
CA VAL A 183 -10.97 6.23 -17.19
C VAL A 183 -10.35 5.77 -18.50
N PHE A 184 -9.24 5.03 -18.44
CA PHE A 184 -8.58 4.48 -19.62
C PHE A 184 -9.50 3.51 -20.37
N ILE A 185 -10.13 2.54 -19.69
CA ILE A 185 -11.02 1.55 -20.32
C ILE A 185 -12.25 2.24 -20.94
N THR A 186 -12.88 3.17 -20.22
CA THR A 186 -14.07 3.90 -20.73
C THR A 186 -13.73 4.81 -21.91
N SER A 187 -12.54 5.44 -21.92
CA SER A 187 -12.07 6.24 -23.05
C SER A 187 -11.77 5.39 -24.28
N LYS A 188 -11.26 4.16 -24.10
CA LYS A 188 -10.95 3.25 -25.19
C LYS A 188 -12.24 2.72 -25.85
N ILE A 189 -13.22 2.29 -25.05
CA ILE A 189 -14.50 1.73 -25.55
C ILE A 189 -15.32 2.78 -26.30
N THR A 190 -15.27 4.05 -25.90
CA THR A 190 -16.02 5.12 -26.58
C THR A 190 -15.43 5.48 -27.94
N LYS A 191 -14.10 5.45 -28.11
CA LYS A 191 -13.45 5.67 -29.42
C LYS A 191 -13.78 4.57 -30.43
N TYR A 192 -13.82 3.30 -30.01
CA TYR A 192 -14.12 2.18 -30.92
C TYR A 192 -15.55 2.17 -31.49
N LYS A 193 -16.48 2.95 -30.94
CA LYS A 193 -17.87 3.00 -31.43
C LYS A 193 -18.17 4.16 -32.37
N LEU A 194 -17.28 5.14 -32.55
CA LEU A 194 -17.55 6.31 -33.39
C LEU A 194 -17.05 6.20 -34.84
N GLU A 195 -16.14 5.28 -35.15
CA GLU A 195 -15.55 5.16 -36.50
C GLU A 195 -16.02 3.94 -37.29
N LYS A 196 -17.18 3.37 -36.97
CA LYS A 196 -17.83 2.48 -37.93
C LYS A 196 -18.50 3.34 -38.99
N GLU A 197 -17.72 3.77 -39.98
CA GLU A 197 -18.26 4.16 -41.28
C GLU A 197 -19.25 3.07 -41.72
N PRO A 198 -20.41 3.44 -42.30
CA PRO A 198 -21.36 2.47 -42.81
C PRO A 198 -20.63 1.61 -43.83
N LYS A 199 -20.32 0.36 -43.45
CA LYS A 199 -19.70 -0.60 -44.36
C LYS A 199 -20.65 -0.78 -45.53
N GLU A 200 -20.30 -0.19 -46.67
CA GLU A 200 -20.95 -0.51 -47.94
C GLU A 200 -20.91 -2.03 -48.11
N ILE A 201 -22.09 -2.63 -48.20
CA ILE A 201 -22.26 -4.06 -48.41
C ILE A 201 -21.82 -4.35 -49.85
N LYS A 202 -20.51 -4.50 -50.05
CA LYS A 202 -19.98 -5.04 -51.30
C LYS A 202 -20.30 -6.52 -51.33
N VAL A 203 -21.30 -6.87 -52.13
CA VAL A 203 -21.69 -8.25 -52.45
C VAL A 203 -20.51 -8.91 -53.14
N ARG A 204 -19.66 -9.58 -52.36
CA ARG A 204 -18.55 -10.38 -52.88
C ARG A 204 -19.07 -11.73 -53.36
N LYS A 205 -18.67 -12.10 -54.57
CA LYS A 205 -18.95 -13.42 -55.15
C LYS A 205 -18.26 -14.49 -54.29
N LEU A 206 -18.96 -15.59 -54.02
CA LEU A 206 -18.55 -16.71 -53.16
C LEU A 206 -17.18 -17.34 -53.53
N SER A 207 -16.68 -17.09 -54.75
CA SER A 207 -15.38 -17.56 -55.23
C SER A 207 -14.17 -16.83 -54.62
N GLU A 208 -14.29 -15.57 -54.18
CA GLU A 208 -13.17 -14.81 -53.58
C GLU A 208 -12.95 -15.11 -52.09
N VAL A 209 -13.95 -15.71 -51.42
CA VAL A 209 -13.88 -16.02 -49.98
C VAL A 209 -13.02 -17.25 -49.69
N LYS A 210 -12.88 -18.17 -50.66
CA LYS A 210 -12.04 -19.37 -50.50
C LYS A 210 -10.54 -19.07 -50.63
N ALA A 211 -10.14 -18.21 -51.57
CA ALA A 211 -8.73 -17.82 -51.73
C ALA A 211 -8.18 -17.07 -50.50
N LYS A 212 -8.96 -16.14 -49.94
CA LYS A 212 -8.57 -15.39 -48.72
C LYS A 212 -8.53 -16.21 -47.43
N LYS A 213 -9.19 -17.37 -47.37
CA LYS A 213 -9.08 -18.28 -46.24
C LYS A 213 -7.79 -19.09 -46.31
N GLN A 214 -7.32 -19.45 -47.51
CA GLN A 214 -6.09 -20.21 -47.68
C GLN A 214 -4.85 -19.37 -47.34
N ASP A 215 -4.77 -18.12 -47.83
CA ASP A 215 -3.64 -17.21 -47.53
C ASP A 215 -3.52 -16.92 -46.02
N LYS A 216 -4.65 -16.86 -45.30
CA LYS A 216 -4.66 -16.67 -43.85
C LYS A 216 -4.20 -17.90 -43.07
N ILE A 217 -4.40 -19.11 -43.61
CA ILE A 217 -3.95 -20.35 -42.99
C ILE A 217 -2.43 -20.46 -43.12
N ASP A 218 -1.86 -20.14 -44.29
CA ASP A 218 -0.42 -20.18 -44.54
C ASP A 218 0.35 -19.15 -43.68
N ASP A 219 -0.19 -17.93 -43.52
CA ASP A 219 0.38 -16.91 -42.63
C ASP A 219 0.34 -17.32 -41.15
N LEU A 220 -0.74 -18.00 -40.72
CA LEU A 220 -0.86 -18.51 -39.35
C LEU A 220 0.13 -19.65 -39.09
N GLU A 221 0.30 -20.57 -40.04
CA GLU A 221 1.22 -21.70 -39.92
C GLU A 221 2.67 -21.22 -39.81
N LYS A 222 3.03 -20.18 -40.57
CA LYS A 222 4.33 -19.51 -40.46
C LYS A 222 4.53 -18.86 -39.08
N THR A 223 3.50 -18.20 -38.55
CA THR A 223 3.55 -17.55 -37.22
C THR A 223 3.66 -18.57 -36.08
N ILE A 224 2.99 -19.72 -36.20
CA ILE A 224 3.09 -20.83 -35.25
C ILE A 224 4.52 -21.38 -35.25
N LYS A 225 5.11 -21.61 -36.43
CA LYS A 225 6.47 -22.13 -36.57
C LYS A 225 7.53 -21.17 -35.99
N GLU A 226 7.41 -19.87 -36.24
CA GLU A 226 8.29 -18.85 -35.65
C GLU A 226 8.19 -18.80 -34.11
N SER A 227 7.00 -19.05 -33.56
CA SER A 227 6.79 -19.09 -32.11
C SER A 227 7.38 -20.36 -31.47
N GLU A 228 7.27 -21.51 -32.14
CA GLU A 228 7.89 -22.76 -31.69
C GLU A 228 9.43 -22.69 -31.68
N ASP A 229 10.02 -22.07 -32.71
CA ASP A 229 11.47 -21.87 -32.77
C ASP A 229 11.99 -20.97 -31.64
N LYS A 230 11.27 -19.88 -31.32
CA LYS A 230 11.60 -19.01 -30.17
C LYS A 230 11.50 -19.74 -28.83
N ILE A 231 10.49 -20.60 -28.65
CA ILE A 231 10.35 -21.41 -27.43
C ILE A 231 11.53 -22.37 -27.29
N ARG A 232 12.00 -22.95 -28.40
CA ARG A 232 13.16 -23.85 -28.40
C ARG A 232 14.45 -23.10 -28.02
N GLU A 233 14.69 -21.93 -28.61
CA GLU A 233 15.86 -21.09 -28.31
C GLU A 233 15.92 -20.69 -26.83
N VAL A 234 14.78 -20.25 -26.28
CA VAL A 234 14.67 -19.89 -24.86
C VAL A 234 14.90 -21.09 -23.92
N LYS A 235 14.42 -22.29 -24.30
CA LYS A 235 14.69 -23.52 -23.52
C LYS A 235 16.18 -23.88 -23.50
N GLU A 236 16.90 -23.63 -24.58
CA GLU A 236 18.35 -23.82 -24.64
C GLU A 236 19.10 -22.79 -23.79
N GLU A 237 18.66 -21.54 -23.74
CA GLU A 237 19.23 -20.51 -22.84
C GLU A 237 19.06 -20.88 -21.36
N ILE A 238 17.89 -21.41 -20.96
CA ILE A 238 17.67 -21.90 -19.58
C ILE A 238 18.65 -23.03 -19.26
N LYS A 239 18.88 -23.94 -20.20
CA LYS A 239 19.83 -25.06 -20.01
C LYS A 239 21.25 -24.54 -19.81
N LYS A 240 21.69 -23.58 -20.62
CA LYS A 240 23.00 -22.91 -20.46
C LYS A 240 23.11 -22.21 -19.09
N ILE A 241 22.11 -21.43 -18.67
CA ILE A 241 22.13 -20.74 -17.37
C ILE A 241 22.22 -21.71 -16.18
N LYS A 242 21.60 -22.89 -16.30
CA LYS A 242 21.67 -23.97 -15.30
C LYS A 242 23.03 -24.65 -15.26
N GLU A 243 23.67 -24.89 -16.40
CA GLU A 243 24.98 -25.57 -16.49
C GLU A 243 26.15 -24.62 -16.14
N THR A 244 26.09 -23.34 -16.49
CA THR A 244 27.18 -22.37 -16.32
C THR A 244 27.16 -21.66 -14.95
N GLY A 245 26.94 -22.33 -13.82
CA GLY A 245 27.29 -21.63 -12.57
C GLY A 245 27.42 -22.43 -11.30
N GLU A 246 28.67 -22.45 -10.87
CA GLU A 246 29.12 -22.75 -9.53
C GLU A 246 28.94 -21.51 -8.63
N ASN A 247 28.07 -21.67 -7.63
CA ASN A 247 28.16 -21.20 -6.25
C ASN A 247 28.23 -19.71 -5.82
N LYS A 248 28.11 -18.66 -6.66
CA LYS A 248 28.03 -17.27 -6.11
C LYS A 248 26.86 -16.35 -6.51
N GLU A 249 25.93 -16.73 -7.39
CA GLU A 249 24.78 -15.87 -7.75
C GLU A 249 23.45 -16.63 -7.85
N LYS A 250 23.00 -17.31 -6.78
CA LYS A 250 21.72 -18.04 -6.80
C LYS A 250 20.50 -17.10 -6.94
N SER A 251 20.52 -15.91 -6.34
CA SER A 251 19.38 -14.98 -6.35
C SER A 251 19.11 -14.35 -7.72
N LYS A 252 20.13 -13.75 -8.37
CA LYS A 252 20.00 -13.16 -9.71
C LYS A 252 19.66 -14.20 -10.79
N LYS A 253 20.09 -15.46 -10.61
CA LYS A 253 19.72 -16.56 -11.51
C LYS A 253 18.26 -16.95 -11.34
N GLN A 254 17.76 -16.98 -10.09
CA GLN A 254 16.37 -17.29 -9.82
C GLN A 254 15.45 -16.24 -10.46
N GLU A 255 15.77 -14.95 -10.34
CA GLU A 255 15.03 -13.87 -11.01
C GLU A 255 15.03 -14.01 -12.54
N LYS A 256 16.17 -14.34 -13.15
CA LYS A 256 16.26 -14.59 -14.60
C LYS A 256 15.44 -15.81 -15.02
N ILE A 257 15.48 -16.89 -14.25
CA ILE A 257 14.69 -18.10 -14.52
C ILE A 257 13.19 -17.80 -14.44
N ASP A 258 12.75 -17.05 -13.43
CA ASP A 258 11.34 -16.74 -13.24
C ASP A 258 10.83 -15.73 -14.28
N ALA A 259 11.65 -14.75 -14.68
CA ALA A 259 11.35 -13.87 -15.81
C ALA A 259 11.18 -14.64 -17.13
N VAL A 260 12.03 -15.64 -17.38
CA VAL A 260 11.94 -16.47 -18.59
C VAL A 260 10.74 -17.41 -18.54
N LYS A 261 10.44 -18.04 -17.39
CA LYS A 261 9.22 -18.86 -17.22
C LYS A 261 7.96 -18.07 -17.54
N LYS A 262 7.88 -16.82 -17.06
CA LYS A 262 6.75 -15.92 -17.32
C LYS A 262 6.59 -15.60 -18.82
N ARG A 263 7.70 -15.51 -19.57
CA ARG A 263 7.65 -15.36 -21.04
C ARG A 263 7.12 -16.63 -21.72
N ILE A 264 7.56 -17.81 -21.29
CA ILE A 264 7.06 -19.10 -21.82
C ILE A 264 5.55 -19.23 -21.57
N GLU A 265 5.08 -18.94 -20.36
CA GLU A 265 3.66 -19.03 -20.03
C GLU A 265 2.80 -18.08 -20.90
N ASN A 266 3.30 -16.89 -21.21
CA ASN A 266 2.63 -15.97 -22.12
C ASN A 266 2.57 -16.51 -23.56
N TYR A 267 3.66 -17.10 -24.07
CA TYR A 267 3.68 -17.71 -25.40
C TYR A 267 2.77 -18.95 -25.49
N GLU A 268 2.68 -19.76 -24.43
CA GLU A 268 1.76 -20.89 -24.38
C GLU A 268 0.30 -20.44 -24.40
N LYS A 269 -0.04 -19.38 -23.66
CA LYS A 269 -1.38 -18.77 -23.70
C LYS A 269 -1.73 -18.21 -25.08
N GLU A 270 -0.76 -17.61 -25.77
CA GLU A 270 -0.93 -17.10 -27.13
C GLU A 270 -1.14 -18.23 -28.14
N LEU A 271 -0.37 -19.32 -28.04
CA LEU A 271 -0.55 -20.53 -28.86
C LEU A 271 -1.91 -21.19 -28.65
N ILE A 272 -2.40 -21.27 -27.40
CA ILE A 272 -3.73 -21.82 -27.11
C ILE A 272 -4.83 -20.96 -27.75
N LYS A 273 -4.71 -19.62 -27.67
CA LYS A 273 -5.65 -18.71 -28.33
C LYS A 273 -5.67 -18.89 -29.84
N LEU A 274 -4.48 -18.93 -30.47
CA LEU A 274 -4.36 -19.16 -31.92
C LEU A 274 -4.94 -20.51 -32.34
N ARG A 275 -4.79 -21.57 -31.52
CA ARG A 275 -5.40 -22.89 -31.79
C ARG A 275 -6.91 -22.91 -31.61
N GLN A 276 -7.46 -22.13 -30.67
CA GLN A 276 -8.90 -21.99 -30.47
C GLN A 276 -9.54 -21.20 -31.63
N GLU A 277 -8.92 -20.10 -32.05
CA GLU A 277 -9.37 -19.30 -33.20
C GLU A 277 -9.35 -20.09 -34.53
N ASN A 278 -8.58 -21.18 -34.62
CA ASN A 278 -8.50 -22.03 -35.80
C ASN A 278 -9.50 -23.22 -35.77
N LYS A 279 -10.17 -23.47 -34.63
CA LYS A 279 -11.21 -24.51 -34.50
C LYS A 279 -12.63 -24.00 -34.77
N ASP A 280 -12.85 -22.69 -34.63
CA ASP A 280 -14.13 -22.00 -34.89
C ASP A 280 -14.18 -21.40 -36.30
#